data_AF-A0A962PDD0-F1
#
_entry.id   AF-A0A962PDD0-F1
#
_cell.length_a   1.000
_cell.length_b   1.000
_cell.length_c   1.000
_cell.angle_alpha   90.00
_cell.angle_beta   90.00
_cell.angle_gamma   90.00
#
_symmetry.space_group_name_H-M   'P 1'
#
loop_
_entity.id
_entity.type
_entity.pdbx_description
1 polymer ?
#
loop_
_entity_poly.entity_id
_entity_poly.type
_entity_poly.pdbx_seq_one_letter_code
_entity_poly.pdbx_strand_id
1 'polypeptide(L)' 'MDWIAAVCLILGGFFFFAGTLGLLRFPDVYARLHALTKADNVGLGLVVAGLSLQSGSPAAAGKMLLVWWLVLVASASVA' A
#
# COMPACT_ATOMS: atom_id res chain seq x y z
N MET A 1 14.56 11.07 10.56
CA MET A 1 13.41 10.15 10.43
C MET A 1 12.52 10.55 9.27
N ASP A 2 12.41 11.84 8.96
CA ASP A 2 11.57 12.37 7.89
C ASP A 2 11.96 11.87 6.49
N TRP A 3 13.27 11.71 6.23
CA TRP A 3 13.74 11.19 4.95
C TRP A 3 13.31 9.73 4.72
N ILE A 4 13.26 8.90 5.77
CA ILE A 4 12.79 7.50 5.68
C ILE A 4 11.30 7.50 5.35
N ALA A 5 10.52 8.32 6.06
CA ALA A 5 9.10 8.45 5.79
C ALA A 5 8.84 8.96 4.37
N ALA A 6 9.61 9.94 3.89
CA ALA A 6 9.51 10.44 2.52
C ALA A 6 9.80 9.35 1.48
N VAL A 7 10.87 8.56 1.66
CA VAL A 7 11.19 7.43 0.78
C VAL A 7 10.06 6.41 0.77
N CYS A 8 9.53 6.04 1.95
CA CYS A 8 8.39 5.13 2.06
C CYS A 8 7.16 5.67 1.32
N LEU A 9 6.82 6.96 1.46
CA LEU A 9 5.68 7.57 0.78
C LEU A 9 5.87 7.62 -0.74
N ILE A 10 7.06 7.98 -1.22
CA ILE A 10 7.38 8.03 -2.66
C ILE A 10 7.29 6.62 -3.28
N LEU A 11 7.89 5.62 -2.63
CA LEU A 11 7.81 4.23 -3.09
C LEU A 11 6.37 3.70 -3.04
N GLY A 12 5.61 4.02 -1.99
CA GLY A 12 4.19 3.68 -1.90
C GLY A 12 3.38 4.28 -3.04
N GLY A 13 3.59 5.58 -3.33
CA GLY A 13 2.97 6.26 -4.46
C GLY A 13 3.36 5.66 -5.81
N PHE A 14 4.62 5.27 -5.99
CA PHE A 14 5.08 4.56 -7.18
C PHE A 14 4.34 3.22 -7.39
N PHE A 15 4.12 2.44 -6.33
CA PHE A 15 3.36 1.20 -6.40
C PHE A 15 1.89 1.42 -6.80
N PHE A 16 1.23 2.44 -6.25
CA PHE A 16 -0.14 2.79 -6.65
C PHE A 16 -0.23 3.28 -8.10
N PHE A 17 0.75 4.07 -8.54
CA PHE A 17 0.84 4.50 -9.92
C PHE A 17 1.05 3.30 -10.86
N ALA A 18 2.00 2.40 -10.54
CA ALA A 18 2.25 1.19 -11.31
C ALA A 18 1.02 0.25 -11.32
N GLY A 19 0.30 0.11 -10.21
CA GLY A 19 -0.94 -0.66 -10.12
C GLY A 19 -2.03 -0.09 -11.03
N THR A 20 -2.21 1.24 -11.03
CA THR A 20 -3.16 1.93 -11.90
C THR A 20 -2.79 1.76 -13.38
N LEU A 21 -1.50 1.91 -13.72
CA LEU A 21 -1.02 1.64 -15.07
C LEU A 21 -1.26 0.17 -15.48
N GLY A 22 -1.03 -0.79 -14.57
CA GLY A 22 -1.31 -2.20 -14.79
C GLY A 22 -2.79 -2.48 -15.04
N LEU A 23 -3.68 -1.84 -14.27
CA LEU A 23 -5.13 -1.93 -14.47
C LEU A 23 -5.56 -1.44 -15.86
N LEU A 24 -5.01 -0.32 -16.32
CA LEU A 24 -5.36 0.29 -17.60
C LEU A 24 -4.74 -0.46 -18.79
N ARG A 25 -3.52 -1.00 -18.64
CA ARG A 25 -2.73 -1.55 -19.74
C ARG A 25 -2.92 -3.05 -19.94
N PHE A 26 -3.18 -3.81 -18.88
CA PHE A 26 -3.30 -5.27 -19.03
C PHE A 26 -4.63 -5.66 -19.68
N PRO A 27 -4.64 -6.57 -20.67
CA PRO A 27 -5.85 -6.99 -21.35
C PRO A 27 -6.65 -8.03 -20.55
N ASP A 28 -5.98 -8.81 -19.70
CA ASP A 28 -6.54 -9.93 -18.94
C ASP A 28 -6.92 -9.53 -17.50
N VAL A 29 -8.02 -10.08 -17.00
CA VAL A 29 -8.56 -9.77 -15.66
C VAL A 29 -7.60 -10.23 -14.55
N TYR A 30 -6.98 -11.41 -14.66
CA TYR A 30 -6.04 -11.91 -13.66
C TYR A 30 -4.77 -11.07 -13.63
N ALA A 31 -4.27 -10.64 -14.79
CA ALA A 31 -3.12 -9.73 -14.87
C ALA A 31 -3.41 -8.37 -14.21
N ARG A 32 -4.63 -7.83 -14.37
CA ARG A 32 -5.08 -6.60 -13.68
C ARG A 32 -5.15 -6.78 -12.18
N LEU A 33 -5.75 -7.88 -11.71
CA LEU A 33 -5.87 -8.19 -10.28
C LEU A 33 -4.50 -8.40 -9.63
N HIS A 34 -3.57 -9.07 -10.30
CA HIS A 34 -2.18 -9.21 -9.82
C HIS A 34 -1.46 -7.86 -9.68
N ALA A 35 -1.73 -6.92 -10.59
CA ALA A 35 -1.17 -5.57 -10.50
C ALA A 35 -1.76 -4.79 -9.32
N LEU A 36 -3.08 -4.84 -9.15
CA LEU A 36 -3.78 -4.17 -8.04
C LEU A 36 -3.38 -4.71 -6.69
N THR A 37 -3.38 -6.03 -6.51
CA THR A 37 -3.05 -6.68 -5.23
C THR A 37 -1.63 -6.34 -4.77
N LYS A 38 -0.67 -6.20 -5.70
CA LYS A 38 0.68 -5.72 -5.36
C LYS A 38 0.70 -4.26 -4.93
N ALA A 39 -0.05 -3.41 -5.64
CA ALA A 39 -0.16 -2.00 -5.31
C ALA A 39 -0.78 -1.80 -3.92
N ASP A 40 -1.85 -2.53 -3.60
CA ASP A 40 -2.50 -2.45 -2.30
C ASP A 40 -1.65 -3.07 -1.20
N ASN A 41 -1.09 -4.27 -1.38
CA ASN A 41 -0.34 -4.93 -0.30
C ASN A 41 0.99 -4.21 0.03
N VAL A 42 1.78 -3.88 -1.00
CA VAL A 42 3.10 -3.27 -0.83
C VAL A 42 3.00 -1.75 -0.76
N GLY A 43 2.22 -1.14 -1.65
CA GLY A 43 2.06 0.32 -1.70
C GLY A 43 1.40 0.88 -0.45
N LEU A 44 0.27 0.32 -0.01
CA LEU A 44 -0.37 0.75 1.24
C LEU A 44 0.53 0.50 2.45
N GLY A 45 1.25 -0.63 2.47
CA GLY A 45 2.18 -0.95 3.55
C GLY A 45 3.29 0.09 3.70
N LEU A 46 3.87 0.53 2.58
CA LEU A 46 4.87 1.60 2.56
C LEU A 46 4.29 2.95 2.98
N VAL A 47 3.08 3.30 2.53
CA VAL A 47 2.41 4.53 2.96
C VAL A 47 2.14 4.53 4.46
N VAL A 48 1.58 3.45 4.99
CA VAL A 48 1.30 3.30 6.42
C VAL A 48 2.59 3.29 7.25
N ALA A 49 3.65 2.65 6.77
CA ALA A 49 4.96 2.70 7.42
C ALA A 49 5.48 4.15 7.50
N GLY A 50 5.44 4.90 6.39
CA GLY A 50 5.85 6.31 6.36
C GLY A 50 5.02 7.20 7.29
N LEU A 51 3.70 7.03 7.30
CA LEU A 51 2.78 7.80 8.15
C LEU A 51 2.91 7.44 9.63
N SER A 52 3.11 6.16 9.95
CA SER A 52 3.28 5.72 11.34
C SER A 52 4.55 6.28 11.98
N LEU A 53 5.63 6.41 11.21
CA LEU A 53 6.88 7.06 11.63
C LEU A 53 6.72 8.57 11.89
N GLN A 54 5.81 9.23 11.19
CA GLN A 54 5.46 10.64 11.43
C GLN A 54 4.35 10.82 12.46
N SER A 55 3.64 9.75 12.83
CA SER A 55 2.54 9.87 13.77
C SER A 55 3.09 10.18 15.17
N GLY A 56 2.79 11.38 15.68
CA GLY A 56 3.19 11.79 17.03
C GLY A 56 2.48 11.02 18.17
N SER A 57 1.67 10.01 17.84
CA SER A 57 0.92 9.19 18.80
C SER A 57 1.01 7.70 18.45
N PRO A 58 1.49 6.84 19.37
CA PRO A 58 1.55 5.39 19.16
C PRO A 58 0.18 4.76 18.89
N ALA A 59 -0.88 5.33 19.45
CA ALA A 59 -2.25 4.85 19.21
C ALA A 59 -2.71 5.09 17.77
N ALA A 60 -2.25 6.18 17.13
CA ALA A 60 -2.54 6.45 15.73
C ALA A 60 -1.77 5.49 14.81
N ALA A 61 -0.47 5.29 15.06
CA ALA A 61 0.34 4.29 14.35
C ALA A 61 -0.29 2.89 14.42
N GLY A 62 -0.71 2.46 15.62
CA GLY A 62 -1.34 1.15 15.83
C GLY A 62 -2.61 0.96 15.00
N LYS A 63 -3.48 1.99 14.92
CA LYS A 63 -4.68 1.94 14.08
C LYS A 63 -4.35 1.84 12.59
N MET A 64 -3.36 2.60 12.12
CA MET A 64 -2.95 2.56 10.71
C MET A 64 -2.37 1.19 10.34
N LEU A 65 -1.54 0.60 11.20
CA LEU A 65 -1.01 -0.75 11.01
C LEU A 65 -2.12 -1.81 11.02
N LEU A 66 -3.11 -1.68 11.91
CA LEU A 66 -4.28 -2.55 11.93
C LEU A 66 -5.07 -2.46 10.62
N VAL A 67 -5.30 -1.25 10.09
CA VAL A 67 -5.98 -1.05 8.81
C VAL A 67 -5.21 -1.73 7.67
N TRP A 68 -3.89 -1.54 7.58
CA TRP A 68 -3.08 -2.21 6.57
C TRP A 68 -3.17 -3.73 6.68
N TRP A 69 -3.11 -4.28 7.90
CA TRP A 69 -3.23 -5.71 8.12
C TRP A 69 -4.60 -6.26 7.69
N LEU A 70 -5.69 -5.56 8.03
CA LEU A 70 -7.04 -5.93 7.60
C LEU A 70 -7.20 -5.88 6.08
N VAL A 71 -6.60 -4.89 5.42
CA VAL A 71 -6.60 -4.81 3.95
C VAL A 71 -5.85 -5.99 3.34
N LEU A 72 -4.71 -6.41 3.90
CA LEU A 72 -3.94 -7.55 3.41
C LEU A 72 -4.76 -8.84 3.51
N VAL A 73 -5.41 -9.08 4.66
CA VAL A 73 -6.29 -10.25 4.86
C VAL A 73 -7.48 -10.22 3.90
N ALA A 74 -8.13 -9.06 3.74
CA ALA A 74 -9.25 -8.91 2.81
C ALA A 74 -8.80 -9.15 1.36
N SER A 75 -7.67 -8.57 0.94
CA SER A 75 -7.12 -8.74 -0.40
C SER A 75 -6.75 -10.20 -0.69
N ALA A 76 -6.27 -10.94 0.31
CA ALA A 76 -5.95 -12.36 0.15
C ALA A 76 -7.21 -13.26 0.05
N SER A 77 -8.35 -12.80 0.54
CA SER A 77 -9.61 -13.56 0.49
C SER A 77 -10.40 -13.39 -0.82
N VAL A 78 -10.16 -12.30 -1.55
CA VAL A 78 -10.90 -11.94 -2.78
C VAL A 78 -10.08 -12.24 -4.05
N ALA A 79 -8.76 -12.36 -3.93
CA ALA A 79 -7.85 -12.74 -5.01
C ALA A 79 -7.81 -14.27 -5.21
#